data_AF-A0A518HPZ6-F1
#
_entry.id   AF-A0A518HPZ6-F1
#
_cell.length_a   1.000
_cell.length_b   1.000
_cell.length_c   1.000
_cell.angle_alpha   90.00
_cell.angle_beta   90.00
_cell.angle_gamma   90.00
#
_symmetry.space_group_name_H-M   'P 1'
#
loop_
_entity.id
_entity.type
_entity.pdbx_description
1 polymer ?
#
loop_
_entity_poly.entity_id
_entity_poly.type
_entity_poly.pdbx_seq_one_letter_code
_entity_poly.pdbx_strand_id
1 'polypeptide(L)'
;MVRSPRGIEVAEVISQRRSDNESCVVDPPGYRIVRPTTDSDELLVARLERYKTQAIEACRVRLGRSDSGAMLLDVDQLLDGGTLRMHFLGDVDADAQRIADEIAEEYESVVRTNHLSELLTDGCGPECGTTAGCGSSGGGCAGCSGCGV
;
A
#
# COMPACT_ATOMS: atom_id res chain seq x y z
N MET A 1 -8.09 -9.30 -0.42
CA MET A 1 -8.29 -8.15 0.50
C MET A 1 -8.85 -8.60 1.85
N VAL A 2 -8.21 -8.19 2.95
CA VAL A 2 -8.64 -8.46 4.32
C VAL A 2 -8.75 -7.14 5.10
N ARG A 3 -9.70 -7.04 6.02
CA ARG A 3 -9.76 -5.98 7.03
C ARG A 3 -9.11 -6.51 8.30
N SER A 4 -8.10 -5.80 8.79
CA SER A 4 -7.38 -6.03 10.05
C SER A 4 -7.67 -4.89 11.04
N PRO A 5 -7.22 -4.97 12.31
CA PRO A 5 -7.25 -3.82 13.22
C PRO A 5 -6.41 -2.63 12.75
N ARG A 6 -5.47 -2.84 11.83
CA ARG A 6 -4.61 -1.80 11.25
C ARG A 6 -5.28 -1.11 10.05
N GLY A 7 -6.21 -1.76 9.35
CA GLY A 7 -6.90 -1.18 8.20
C GLY A 7 -7.28 -2.24 7.17
N ILE A 8 -7.26 -1.87 5.89
CA ILE A 8 -7.35 -2.82 4.79
C ILE A 8 -5.94 -3.28 4.44
N GLU A 9 -5.78 -4.57 4.16
CA GLU A 9 -4.50 -5.20 3.82
C GLU A 9 -4.70 -6.22 2.69
N VAL A 10 -3.63 -6.46 1.93
CA VAL A 10 -3.56 -7.58 0.98
C VAL A 10 -3.00 -8.78 1.72
N ALA A 11 -3.66 -9.93 1.59
CA ALA A 11 -3.27 -11.16 2.25
C ALA A 11 -3.50 -12.34 1.32
N GLU A 12 -2.67 -13.37 1.47
CA GLU A 12 -2.77 -14.63 0.76
C GLU A 12 -3.47 -15.69 1.63
N VAL A 13 -4.33 -16.50 1.01
CA VAL A 13 -4.99 -17.61 1.69
C VAL A 13 -4.11 -18.85 1.59
N ILE A 14 -3.39 -19.17 2.66
CA ILE A 14 -2.47 -20.32 2.70
C ILE A 14 -3.17 -21.68 2.79
N SER A 15 -4.38 -21.74 3.35
CA SER A 15 -5.14 -22.98 3.52
C SER A 15 -6.60 -22.69 3.88
N GLN A 16 -7.50 -23.54 3.43
CA GLN A 16 -8.91 -23.52 3.86
C GLN A 16 -9.03 -24.22 5.22
N ARG A 17 -9.98 -23.78 6.06
CA ARG A 17 -10.30 -24.52 7.29
C ARG A 17 -10.86 -25.89 6.91
N ARG A 18 -10.30 -26.96 7.49
CA ARG A 18 -10.88 -28.30 7.41
C ARG A 18 -12.13 -28.35 8.30
N SER A 19 -13.27 -28.66 7.70
CA SER A 19 -14.57 -28.79 8.39
C SER A 19 -14.63 -30.10 9.18
N ASP A 20 -13.85 -30.24 10.25
CA ASP A 20 -13.87 -31.47 11.06
C ASP A 20 -14.45 -31.29 12.47
N ASN A 21 -14.97 -30.12 12.85
CA ASN A 21 -15.88 -29.96 14.01
C ASN A 21 -16.53 -28.57 14.02
N GLU A 22 -17.86 -28.52 14.03
CA GLU A 22 -18.72 -27.32 13.97
C GLU A 22 -18.72 -26.47 15.26
N SER A 23 -17.76 -26.66 16.16
CA SER A 23 -17.80 -26.07 17.51
C SER A 23 -16.48 -25.42 17.87
N CYS A 24 -16.15 -24.32 17.18
CA CYS A 24 -15.25 -23.24 17.62
C CYS A 24 -15.32 -22.10 16.59
N VAL A 25 -16.50 -21.49 16.42
CA VAL A 25 -16.61 -20.20 15.72
C VAL A 25 -16.15 -19.11 16.69
N VAL A 26 -14.87 -19.13 17.03
CA VAL A 26 -14.22 -17.91 17.50
C VAL A 26 -13.76 -17.24 16.23
N ASP A 27 -14.56 -16.30 15.74
CA ASP A 27 -14.06 -15.34 14.75
C ASP A 27 -12.78 -14.75 15.37
N PRO A 28 -11.62 -14.89 14.72
CA PRO A 28 -10.41 -14.29 15.24
C PRO A 28 -10.69 -12.79 15.39
N PRO A 29 -10.50 -12.21 16.59
CA PRO A 29 -10.88 -10.83 16.83
C PRO A 29 -10.08 -9.92 15.88
N GLY A 30 -10.80 -9.30 14.94
CA GLY A 30 -10.27 -8.22 14.12
C GLY A 30 -9.91 -8.53 12.68
N TYR A 31 -9.96 -9.78 12.20
CA TYR A 31 -9.63 -10.12 10.81
C TYR A 31 -10.86 -10.59 10.03
N ARG A 32 -11.15 -9.95 8.88
CA ARG A 32 -12.27 -10.30 8.00
C ARG A 32 -11.88 -10.23 6.54
N ILE A 33 -12.06 -11.32 5.79
CA ILE A 33 -11.89 -11.31 4.33
C ILE A 33 -12.99 -10.43 3.72
N VAL A 34 -12.60 -9.43 2.92
CA VAL A 34 -13.54 -8.46 2.31
C VAL A 34 -13.91 -8.92 0.91
N ARG A 35 -12.91 -9.20 0.07
CA ARG A 35 -13.06 -9.64 -1.33
C ARG A 35 -11.77 -10.27 -1.86
N PRO A 36 -11.83 -11.05 -2.94
CA PRO A 36 -10.65 -11.39 -3.74
C PRO A 36 -9.96 -10.12 -4.26
N THR A 37 -8.65 -10.21 -4.44
CA THR A 37 -7.81 -9.17 -5.08
C THR A 37 -8.08 -9.17 -6.59
N THR A 38 -8.15 -8.00 -7.23
CA THR A 38 -8.29 -7.84 -8.68
C THR A 38 -6.95 -7.47 -9.32
N ASP A 39 -6.80 -7.62 -10.64
CA ASP A 39 -5.58 -7.23 -11.37
C ASP A 39 -5.17 -5.77 -11.10
N SER A 40 -6.16 -4.86 -11.01
CA SER A 40 -5.92 -3.47 -10.63
C SER A 40 -5.31 -3.33 -9.24
N ASP A 41 -5.78 -4.10 -8.25
CA ASP A 41 -5.21 -4.04 -6.90
C ASP A 41 -3.76 -4.54 -6.90
N GLU A 42 -3.44 -5.58 -7.68
CA GLU A 42 -2.08 -6.09 -7.78
C GLU A 42 -1.12 -5.05 -8.37
N LEU A 43 -1.56 -4.32 -9.40
CA LEU A 43 -0.80 -3.20 -9.96
C LEU A 43 -0.61 -2.06 -8.95
N LEU A 44 -1.63 -1.75 -8.16
CA LEU A 44 -1.56 -0.73 -7.10
C LEU A 44 -0.58 -1.16 -6.00
N VAL A 45 -0.61 -2.43 -5.58
CA VAL A 45 0.33 -3.00 -4.60
C VAL A 45 1.76 -2.95 -5.13
N ALA A 46 1.99 -3.35 -6.38
CA ALA A 46 3.33 -3.29 -6.98
C ALA A 46 3.87 -1.85 -7.05
N ARG A 47 2.99 -0.88 -7.35
CA ARG A 47 3.36 0.54 -7.35
C ARG A 47 3.70 1.05 -5.94
N LEU A 48 2.93 0.62 -4.95
CA LEU A 48 3.15 0.95 -3.55
C LEU A 48 4.46 0.39 -2.99
N GLU A 49 4.79 -0.87 -3.31
CA GLU A 49 6.05 -1.51 -2.95
C GLU A 49 7.26 -0.75 -3.50
N ARG A 50 7.14 -0.19 -4.72
CA ARG A 50 8.20 0.67 -5.30
C ARG A 50 8.41 1.93 -4.46
N TYR A 51 7.34 2.61 -4.04
CA TYR A 51 7.46 3.81 -3.20
C TYR A 51 7.97 3.48 -1.80
N LYS A 52 7.54 2.35 -1.21
CA LYS A 52 8.07 1.85 0.06
C LYS A 52 9.58 1.61 -0.03
N THR A 53 10.04 0.96 -1.09
CA THR A 53 11.48 0.70 -1.30
C THR A 53 12.26 2.01 -1.38
N GLN A 54 11.74 3.01 -2.10
CA GLN A 54 12.36 4.35 -2.18
C GLN A 54 12.42 5.03 -0.81
N ALA A 55 11.36 4.95 0.00
CA ALA A 55 11.33 5.50 1.35
C ALA A 55 12.37 4.82 2.27
N ILE A 56 12.51 3.49 2.18
CA ILE A 56 13.53 2.73 2.94
C ILE A 56 14.94 3.20 2.56
N GLU A 57 15.24 3.31 1.26
CA GLU A 57 16.54 3.75 0.79
C GLU A 57 16.85 5.19 1.22
N ALA A 58 15.87 6.10 1.06
CA ALA A 58 16.00 7.48 1.50
C ALA A 58 16.29 7.58 3.01
N CYS A 59 15.58 6.79 3.82
CA CYS A 59 15.77 6.76 5.27
C CYS A 59 17.16 6.26 5.64
N ARG A 60 17.61 5.15 5.05
CA ARG A 60 18.96 4.60 5.28
C ARG A 60 20.06 5.60 4.91
N VAL A 61 19.91 6.29 3.78
CA VAL A 61 20.89 7.30 3.34
C VAL A 61 20.92 8.51 4.27
N ARG A 62 19.76 8.98 4.74
CA ARG A 62 19.67 10.14 5.64
C ARG A 62 20.18 9.82 7.04
N LEU A 63 19.82 8.65 7.59
CA LEU A 63 20.34 8.17 8.87
C LEU A 63 21.86 8.00 8.84
N GLY A 64 22.40 7.37 7.78
CA GLY A 64 23.85 7.18 7.64
C GLY A 64 24.66 8.46 7.45
N ARG A 65 24.01 9.60 7.16
CA ARG A 65 24.63 10.94 7.11
C ARG A 65 24.43 11.76 8.38
N SER A 66 23.56 11.30 9.28
CA SER A 66 23.31 11.92 10.56
C SER A 66 24.20 11.31 11.64
N ASP A 67 24.32 11.98 12.77
CA ASP A 67 25.00 11.44 13.96
C ASP A 67 24.10 10.45 14.74
N SER A 68 22.98 10.03 14.16
CA SER A 68 22.03 9.12 14.80
C SER A 68 22.58 7.70 14.90
N GLY A 69 22.39 7.08 16.07
CA GLY A 69 22.67 5.67 16.29
C GLY A 69 21.54 4.73 15.85
N ALA A 70 20.40 5.27 15.41
CA ALA A 70 19.22 4.48 15.07
C ALA A 70 19.40 3.73 13.74
N MET A 71 19.02 2.46 13.74
CA MET A 71 19.09 1.61 12.55
C MET A 71 17.68 1.23 12.08
N LEU A 72 17.32 1.62 10.85
CA LEU A 72 16.06 1.21 10.25
C LEU A 72 16.08 -0.30 9.95
N LEU A 73 15.19 -1.05 10.61
CA LEU A 73 15.02 -2.48 10.44
C LEU A 73 14.07 -2.79 9.29
N ASP A 74 12.87 -2.25 9.34
CA ASP A 74 11.80 -2.52 8.37
C ASP A 74 10.82 -1.35 8.28
N VAL A 75 10.02 -1.33 7.22
CA VAL A 75 8.95 -0.36 7.01
C VAL A 75 7.69 -1.09 6.58
N ASP A 76 6.65 -1.04 7.42
CA ASP A 76 5.33 -1.48 7.03
C ASP A 76 4.60 -0.34 6.35
N GLN A 77 3.89 -0.65 5.28
CA GLN A 77 2.91 0.25 4.71
C GLN A 77 1.52 -0.29 5.00
N LEU A 78 0.64 0.56 5.50
CA LEU A 78 -0.78 0.26 5.60
C LEU A 78 -1.51 0.69 4.31
N LEU A 79 -2.51 -0.09 3.89
CA LEU A 79 -3.36 0.26 2.74
C LEU A 79 -4.58 1.09 3.17
N ASP A 80 -4.42 1.89 4.23
CA ASP A 80 -5.38 2.85 4.75
C ASP A 80 -5.27 4.24 4.11
N GLY A 81 -4.27 4.43 3.25
CA GLY A 81 -4.16 5.60 2.40
C GLY A 81 -2.96 6.50 2.63
N GLY A 82 -1.93 6.03 3.33
CA GLY A 82 -0.65 6.75 3.40
C GLY A 82 0.19 6.44 4.63
N THR A 83 -0.27 5.61 5.56
CA THR A 83 0.48 5.36 6.79
C THR A 83 1.70 4.47 6.53
N LEU A 84 2.88 5.03 6.75
CA LEU A 84 4.13 4.28 6.88
C LEU A 84 4.46 4.08 8.35
N ARG A 85 4.74 2.84 8.73
CA ARG A 85 5.25 2.50 10.06
C ARG A 85 6.69 2.01 9.93
N MET A 86 7.61 2.82 10.42
CA MET A 86 9.04 2.51 10.41
C MET A 86 9.43 1.83 11.72
N HIS A 87 10.15 0.71 11.61
CA HIS A 87 10.64 -0.06 12.74
C HIS A 87 12.15 0.16 12.84
N PHE A 88 12.60 0.63 14.00
CA PHE A 88 14.01 0.89 14.28
C PHE A 88 14.55 -0.13 15.29
N LEU A 89 15.83 -0.44 15.15
CA LEU A 89 16.59 -1.20 16.13
C LEU A 89 17.28 -0.23 17.10
N GLY A 90 16.96 -0.34 18.38
CA GLY A 90 17.47 0.53 19.43
C GLY A 90 16.60 1.76 19.69
N ASP A 91 17.15 2.72 20.43
CA ASP A 91 16.46 3.96 20.75
C ASP A 91 16.43 4.90 19.55
N VAL A 92 15.27 5.52 19.31
CA VAL A 92 15.09 6.53 18.26
C VAL A 92 15.41 7.89 18.88
N ASP A 93 16.53 8.49 18.46
CA ASP A 93 16.89 9.85 18.84
C ASP A 93 16.08 10.90 18.04
N ALA A 94 16.24 12.17 18.41
CA ALA A 94 15.50 13.28 17.81
C ALA A 94 15.79 13.44 16.30
N ASP A 95 16.99 13.11 15.85
CA ASP A 95 17.35 13.20 14.44
C ASP A 95 16.71 12.08 13.62
N ALA A 96 16.73 10.85 14.14
CA ALA A 96 16.04 9.72 13.53
C ALA A 96 14.53 9.96 13.45
N GLN A 97 13.91 10.48 14.52
CA GLN A 97 12.49 10.82 14.51
C GLN A 97 12.18 11.88 13.45
N ARG A 98 12.95 12.97 13.40
CA ARG A 98 12.77 14.02 12.39
C ARG A 98 12.93 13.48 10.96
N ILE A 99 13.93 12.64 10.72
CA ILE A 99 14.14 12.00 9.41
C ILE A 99 12.97 11.09 9.04
N ALA A 100 12.46 10.30 9.99
CA ALA A 100 11.31 9.43 9.79
C ALA A 100 10.05 10.24 9.43
N ASP A 101 9.80 11.32 10.15
CA ASP A 101 8.65 12.20 9.92
C ASP A 101 8.71 12.86 8.53
N GLU A 102 9.87 13.40 8.14
CA GLU A 102 10.07 14.00 6.81
C GLU A 102 9.82 13.00 5.67
N ILE A 103 10.21 11.74 5.85
CA ILE A 103 10.01 10.68 4.85
C ILE A 103 8.56 10.22 4.82
N ALA A 104 7.90 10.12 5.98
CA ALA A 104 6.49 9.80 6.06
C ALA A 104 5.64 10.86 5.35
N GLU A 105 5.94 12.15 5.53
CA GLU A 105 5.26 13.25 4.84
C GLU A 105 5.46 13.21 3.32
N GLU A 106 6.68 12.99 2.85
CA GLU A 106 6.98 12.87 1.41
C GLU A 106 6.19 11.71 0.78
N TYR A 107 6.19 10.58 1.46
CA TYR A 107 5.47 9.39 1.02
C TYR A 107 3.96 9.62 0.97
N GLU A 108 3.38 10.18 2.04
CA GLU A 108 1.95 10.45 2.12
C GLU A 108 1.51 11.41 1.01
N SER A 109 2.33 12.44 0.72
CA SER A 109 2.11 13.35 -0.40
C SER A 109 2.04 12.63 -1.75
N VAL A 110 2.95 11.69 -2.00
CA VAL A 110 2.96 10.88 -3.24
C VAL A 110 1.73 9.99 -3.33
N VAL A 111 1.36 9.31 -2.24
CA VAL A 111 0.21 8.38 -2.22
C VAL A 111 -1.11 9.15 -2.42
N ARG A 112 -1.29 10.28 -1.73
CA ARG A 112 -2.48 11.14 -1.87
C ARG A 112 -2.62 11.72 -3.28
N THR A 113 -1.53 12.22 -3.86
CA THR A 113 -1.53 12.81 -5.22
C THR A 113 -1.96 11.80 -6.29
N ASN A 114 -1.72 10.52 -6.07
CA ASN A 114 -2.03 9.46 -7.03
C ASN A 114 -3.39 8.79 -6.82
N HIS A 115 -4.25 9.30 -5.92
CA HIS A 115 -5.57 8.71 -5.57
C HIS A 115 -5.50 7.22 -5.20
N LEU A 116 -4.33 6.76 -4.76
CA LEU A 116 -4.03 5.35 -4.57
C LEU A 116 -4.80 4.77 -3.38
N SER A 117 -4.99 5.58 -2.36
CA SER A 117 -5.77 5.31 -1.14
C SER A 117 -7.24 5.01 -1.42
N GLU A 118 -7.86 5.80 -2.31
CA GLU A 118 -9.26 5.68 -2.69
C GLU A 118 -9.47 4.41 -3.51
N LEU A 119 -8.58 4.14 -4.47
CA LEU A 119 -8.63 2.94 -5.31
C LEU A 119 -8.49 1.63 -4.52
N LEU A 120 -7.76 1.62 -3.40
CA LEU A 120 -7.61 0.44 -2.55
C LEU A 120 -8.84 0.18 -1.66
N THR A 121 -9.52 1.25 -1.25
CA THR A 121 -10.71 1.17 -0.39
C THR A 121 -11.93 0.79 -1.22
N ASP A 122 -12.15 1.50 -2.33
CA ASP A 122 -13.36 1.39 -3.14
C ASP A 122 -13.22 0.39 -4.29
N GLY A 123 -11.98 -0.02 -4.58
CA GLY A 123 -11.64 -0.77 -5.80
C GLY A 123 -11.62 0.15 -7.01
N CYS A 124 -11.02 -0.33 -8.11
CA CYS A 124 -11.23 0.32 -9.41
C CYS A 124 -12.71 0.15 -9.77
N GLY A 125 -13.48 1.24 -9.79
CA GLY A 125 -14.91 1.21 -10.07
C GLY A 125 -15.24 0.52 -11.41
N PRO A 126 -16.51 0.19 -11.67
CA PRO A 126 -16.93 -0.64 -12.83
C PRO A 126 -16.55 -0.08 -14.22
N GLU A 127 -16.05 1.15 -14.31
CA GLU A 127 -15.60 1.82 -15.54
C GLU A 127 -14.07 1.81 -15.74
N CYS A 128 -13.31 1.23 -14.79
CA CYS A 128 -11.87 1.09 -14.88
C CYS A 128 -11.50 -0.07 -15.82
N GLY A 129 -11.46 0.23 -17.12
CA GLY A 129 -11.04 -0.73 -18.15
C GLY A 129 -12.19 -1.45 -18.87
N THR A 130 -13.43 -0.95 -18.80
CA THR A 130 -14.44 -1.42 -19.74
C THR A 130 -14.03 -1.04 -21.17
N THR A 131 -13.99 -2.05 -22.04
CA THR A 131 -13.91 -1.92 -23.50
C THR A 131 -15.10 -1.17 -24.11
N ALA A 132 -15.90 -0.47 -23.30
CA ALA A 132 -16.91 0.50 -23.69
C ALA A 132 -16.33 1.93 -23.88
N GLY A 133 -15.00 2.06 -23.92
CA GLY A 133 -14.30 3.32 -24.28
C GLY A 133 -13.42 3.25 -25.54
N CYS A 134 -13.31 2.10 -26.22
CA CYS A 134 -12.58 1.97 -27.50
C CYS A 134 -13.42 1.36 -28.63
N GLY A 135 -14.74 1.32 -28.46
CA GLY A 135 -15.67 0.76 -29.43
C GLY A 135 -16.75 1.75 -29.82
N SER A 136 -16.40 2.81 -30.56
CA SER A 136 -17.39 3.41 -31.44
C SER A 136 -16.74 3.78 -32.76
N SER A 137 -17.25 3.14 -33.79
CA SER A 137 -17.13 3.51 -35.19
C SER A 137 -17.03 5.01 -35.40
N GLY A 138 -15.92 5.44 -36.03
CA GLY A 138 -15.84 6.69 -36.77
C GLY A 138 -15.23 7.88 -36.02
N GLY A 139 -13.93 8.11 -36.28
CA GLY A 139 -13.39 9.48 -36.37
C GLY A 139 -12.60 9.99 -35.16
N GLY A 140 -11.32 10.28 -35.41
CA GLY A 140 -10.60 11.37 -34.74
C GLY A 140 -9.82 11.00 -33.48
N CYS A 141 -8.57 10.63 -33.66
CA CYS A 141 -7.54 10.65 -32.64
C CYS A 141 -7.28 12.08 -32.09
N ALA A 142 -7.27 12.24 -30.76
CA ALA A 142 -6.56 13.32 -30.08
C ALA A 142 -6.28 12.97 -28.60
N GLY A 143 -5.06 12.49 -28.34
CA GLY A 143 -4.29 12.80 -27.14
C GLY A 143 -4.69 12.17 -25.80
N CYS A 144 -4.08 11.02 -25.47
CA CYS A 144 -3.62 10.75 -24.10
C CYS A 144 -2.17 10.27 -24.19
N SER A 145 -1.27 11.24 -24.33
CA SER A 145 0.15 11.06 -24.08
C SER A 145 0.34 11.22 -22.57
N GLY A 146 0.68 10.15 -21.86
CA GLY A 146 0.82 10.21 -20.41
C GLY A 146 1.18 8.91 -19.69
N CYS A 147 1.80 7.94 -20.36
CA CYS A 147 2.58 6.91 -19.67
C CYS A 147 4.05 7.34 -19.71
N GLY A 148 4.52 7.93 -18.61
CA GLY A 148 5.93 8.17 -18.36
C GLY A 148 6.54 6.94 -17.70
N VAL A 149 7.60 6.44 -18.33
CA VAL A 149 8.51 5.36 -17.90
C VAL A 149 9.07 5.54 -16.48
#